data_AF-A0A098ZKC5-F1
#
_entry.id   AF-A0A098ZKC5-F1
#
_cell.length_a   1.000
_cell.length_b   1.000
_cell.length_c   1.000
_cell.angle_alpha   90.00
_cell.angle_beta   90.00
_cell.angle_gamma   90.00
#
_symmetry.space_group_name_H-M   'P 1'
#
loop_
_entity.id
_entity.type
_entity.pdbx_description
1 polymer ?
#
loop_
_entity_poly.entity_id
_entity_poly.type
_entity_poly.pdbx_seq_one_letter_code
_entity_poly.pdbx_strand_id
1 'polypeptide(L)'
;MQNHYTTKAKHLTIDSRRLIERWKKEGKSNREIASLLGKAPQTIHTEIKRGTIRQCLGKGRFKEVYSADYAQQSYENNRKRSIKKSRLNKELKEKILHYHNQKFSPEMMVKAKGVNVGIFTIYYWIHHGKLGLSKQDLLYPRKGKSVKKQASTNFNPPGQSNLSNSVLKLSICDWRMGIMRLIRFCLQE
;
A
#
# COMPACT_ATOMS: atom_id res chain seq x y z
N MET A 1 13.97 -0.74 -29.20
CA MET A 1 13.14 0.18 -28.38
C MET A 1 12.43 -0.65 -27.32
N GLN A 2 12.66 -0.38 -26.03
CA GLN A 2 12.02 -1.14 -24.94
C GLN A 2 10.57 -0.68 -24.78
N ASN A 3 9.63 -1.57 -25.11
CA ASN A 3 8.20 -1.36 -24.91
C ASN A 3 7.88 -1.55 -23.43
N HIS A 4 7.88 -0.46 -22.68
CA HIS A 4 7.32 -0.43 -21.33
C HIS A 4 5.80 -0.61 -21.44
N TYR A 5 5.31 -1.83 -21.21
CA TYR A 5 3.88 -2.08 -21.07
C TYR A 5 3.38 -1.29 -19.85
N THR A 6 2.71 -0.18 -20.13
CA THR A 6 2.25 0.73 -19.09
C THR A 6 1.17 0.04 -18.27
N THR A 7 1.37 -0.08 -16.95
CA THR A 7 0.26 -0.36 -16.05
C THR A 7 -0.61 0.89 -15.98
N LYS A 8 -1.56 0.97 -16.91
CA LYS A 8 -2.58 2.02 -16.98
C LYS A 8 -3.22 2.20 -15.59
N ALA A 9 -3.47 3.45 -15.19
CA ALA A 9 -4.17 3.85 -13.95
C ALA A 9 -3.51 3.58 -12.58
N LYS A 10 -2.25 3.10 -12.49
CA LYS A 10 -1.59 2.93 -11.18
C LYS A 10 -0.92 4.22 -10.67
N HIS A 11 -1.15 4.53 -9.39
CA HIS A 11 -0.48 5.60 -8.65
C HIS A 11 1.05 5.39 -8.59
N LEU A 12 1.81 6.48 -8.42
CA LEU A 12 3.24 6.39 -8.14
C LEU A 12 3.45 5.67 -6.81
N THR A 13 4.34 4.68 -6.79
CA THR A 13 4.77 4.01 -5.56
C THR A 13 5.88 4.80 -4.89
N ILE A 14 6.17 4.49 -3.62
CA ILE A 14 7.28 5.10 -2.88
C ILE A 14 8.61 4.91 -3.61
N ASP A 15 8.84 3.75 -4.22
CA ASP A 15 10.07 3.45 -4.96
C ASP A 15 10.21 4.36 -6.19
N SER A 16 9.12 4.54 -6.93
CA SER A 16 9.10 5.49 -8.06
C SER A 16 9.40 6.91 -7.60
N ARG A 17 8.86 7.35 -6.45
CA ARG A 17 9.13 8.69 -5.89
C ARG A 17 10.60 8.86 -5.52
N ARG A 18 11.22 7.85 -4.90
CA ARG A 18 12.66 7.85 -4.55
C ARG A 18 13.55 7.90 -5.79
N LEU A 19 13.16 7.21 -6.87
CA LEU A 19 13.86 7.30 -8.17
C LEU A 19 13.78 8.71 -8.77
N ILE A 20 12.60 9.35 -8.72
CA ILE A 20 12.44 10.74 -9.17
C ILE A 20 13.37 11.68 -8.39
N GLU A 21 13.47 11.52 -7.07
CA GLU A 21 14.37 12.33 -6.26
C GLU A 21 15.84 12.15 -6.66
N ARG A 22 16.29 10.89 -6.85
CA ARG A 22 17.66 10.59 -7.30
C ARG A 22 17.95 11.25 -8.66
N TRP A 23 17.10 11.02 -9.65
CA TRP A 23 17.28 11.55 -10.99
C TRP A 23 17.16 13.07 -11.07
N LYS A 24 16.42 13.69 -10.15
CA LYS A 24 16.41 15.15 -10.02
C LYS A 24 17.71 15.71 -9.47
N LYS A 25 18.39 15.00 -8.57
CA LYS A 25 19.75 15.36 -8.13
C LYS A 25 20.77 15.18 -9.26
N GLU A 26 20.57 14.19 -10.13
CA GLU A 26 21.38 13.99 -11.36
C GLU A 26 21.12 15.03 -12.46
N GLY A 27 20.10 15.88 -12.33
CA GLY A 27 19.78 16.92 -13.32
C GLY A 27 18.93 16.48 -14.52
N LYS A 28 18.30 15.30 -14.46
CA LYS A 28 17.48 14.79 -15.57
C LYS A 28 16.21 15.61 -15.84
N SER A 29 15.82 15.65 -17.11
CA SER A 29 14.60 16.35 -17.53
C SER A 29 13.34 15.57 -17.10
N ASN A 30 12.22 16.28 -16.93
CA ASN A 30 10.95 15.63 -16.53
C ASN A 30 10.47 14.62 -17.57
N ARG A 31 10.80 14.84 -18.85
CA ARG A 31 10.44 13.95 -19.96
C ARG A 31 11.24 12.66 -19.91
N GLU A 32 12.55 12.74 -19.68
CA GLU A 32 13.40 11.55 -19.50
C GLU A 32 12.95 10.69 -18.32
N ILE A 33 12.71 11.32 -17.16
CA ILE A 33 12.22 10.63 -15.96
C ILE A 33 10.90 9.90 -16.26
N ALA A 34 10.01 10.55 -17.01
CA ALA A 34 8.74 9.96 -17.39
C ALA A 34 8.91 8.76 -18.33
N SER A 35 9.82 8.85 -19.30
CA SER A 35 10.17 7.73 -20.18
C SER A 35 10.74 6.54 -19.39
N LEU A 36 11.64 6.79 -18.44
CA LEU A 36 12.23 5.75 -17.59
C LEU A 36 11.20 5.03 -16.70
N LEU A 37 10.20 5.75 -16.21
CA LEU A 37 9.12 5.17 -15.37
C LEU A 37 7.95 4.61 -16.19
N GLY A 38 7.92 4.84 -17.50
CA GLY A 38 6.75 4.54 -18.33
C GLY A 38 5.50 5.34 -17.90
N LYS A 39 5.67 6.62 -17.54
CA LYS A 39 4.60 7.53 -17.10
C LYS A 39 4.47 8.72 -18.04
N ALA A 40 3.36 9.45 -17.96
CA ALA A 40 3.21 10.69 -18.70
C ALA A 40 4.10 11.79 -18.09
N PRO A 41 4.77 12.64 -18.90
CA PRO A 41 5.61 13.73 -18.41
C PRO A 41 4.83 14.72 -17.53
N GLN A 42 3.54 14.89 -17.82
CA GLN A 42 2.65 15.71 -17.00
C GLN A 42 2.49 15.18 -15.58
N THR A 43 2.41 13.85 -15.40
CA THR A 43 2.31 13.23 -14.08
C THR A 43 3.54 13.57 -13.23
N ILE A 44 4.73 13.44 -13.81
CA ILE A 44 6.00 13.77 -13.14
C ILE A 44 6.07 15.25 -12.78
N HIS A 45 5.67 16.14 -13.69
CA HIS A 45 5.61 17.58 -13.40
C HIS A 45 4.68 17.89 -12.22
N THR A 46 3.47 17.33 -12.21
CA THR A 46 2.52 17.56 -11.11
C THR A 46 2.99 16.97 -9.78
N GLU A 47 3.67 15.83 -9.81
CA GLU A 47 4.23 15.20 -8.61
C GLU A 47 5.33 16.08 -8.03
N ILE A 48 6.28 16.53 -8.86
CA ILE A 48 7.37 17.41 -8.42
C ILE A 48 6.79 18.70 -7.84
N LYS A 49 5.85 19.35 -8.55
CA LYS A 49 5.21 20.58 -8.08
C LYS A 49 4.55 20.42 -6.70
N ARG A 50 3.99 19.24 -6.39
CA ARG A 50 3.37 18.95 -5.09
C ARG A 50 4.37 18.54 -4.00
N GLY A 51 5.45 17.87 -4.39
CA GLY A 51 6.49 17.34 -3.50
C GLY A 51 7.68 18.26 -3.25
N THR A 52 7.77 19.39 -3.96
CA THR A 52 8.81 20.40 -3.73
C THR A 52 8.59 21.09 -2.40
N ILE A 53 9.62 21.08 -1.57
CA ILE A 53 9.67 21.78 -0.28
C ILE A 53 10.70 22.90 -0.33
N ARG A 54 10.44 23.98 0.40
CA ARG A 54 11.41 25.07 0.62
C ARG A 54 12.29 24.68 1.81
N GLN A 55 13.53 24.30 1.53
CA GLN A 55 14.51 23.94 2.54
C GLN A 55 15.39 25.15 2.88
N CYS A 56 15.54 25.45 4.17
CA CYS A 56 16.46 26.48 4.66
C CYS A 56 17.89 25.93 4.67
N LEU A 57 18.83 26.61 4.01
CA LEU A 57 20.26 26.25 4.06
C LEU A 57 21.07 27.13 5.03
N GLY A 58 20.47 28.17 5.59
CA GLY A 58 21.11 29.15 6.48
C GLY A 58 20.54 30.55 6.25
N LYS A 59 21.10 31.55 6.95
CA LYS A 59 20.76 33.00 6.95
C LYS A 59 19.97 33.47 5.70
N GLY A 60 18.65 33.35 5.72
CA GLY A 60 17.73 33.82 4.67
C GLY A 60 17.81 33.12 3.30
N ARG A 61 18.61 32.06 3.14
CA ARG A 61 18.75 31.33 1.86
C ARG A 61 17.86 30.08 1.86
N PHE A 62 16.97 30.02 0.87
CA PHE A 62 16.06 28.91 0.66
C PHE A 62 16.38 28.21 -0.66
N LYS A 63 16.25 26.89 -0.67
CA LYS A 63 16.31 26.09 -1.89
C LYS A 63 15.04 25.26 -2.01
N GLU A 64 14.51 25.23 -3.23
CA GLU A 64 13.44 24.32 -3.57
C GLU A 64 14.02 22.95 -3.90
N VAL A 65 13.65 21.95 -3.11
CA VAL A 65 14.12 20.58 -3.26
C VAL A 65 12.91 19.66 -3.27
N TYR A 66 12.87 18.75 -4.22
CA TYR A 66 11.88 17.68 -4.23
C TYR A 66 12.26 16.63 -3.18
N SER A 67 11.33 16.31 -2.27
CA SER A 67 11.50 15.26 -1.26
C SER A 67 10.49 14.13 -1.52
N ALA A 68 10.98 12.92 -1.73
CA ALA A 68 10.11 11.76 -1.99
C ALA A 68 9.25 11.41 -0.76
N ASP A 69 9.84 11.47 0.43
CA ASP A 69 9.15 11.11 1.68
C ASP A 69 8.04 12.11 2.01
N TYR A 70 8.27 13.41 1.81
CA TYR A 70 7.24 14.42 1.96
C TYR A 70 6.09 14.24 0.96
N ALA A 71 6.42 13.98 -0.32
CA ALA A 71 5.41 13.73 -1.35
C ALA A 71 4.54 12.51 -1.01
N GLN A 72 5.15 11.43 -0.51
CA GLN A 72 4.44 10.25 -0.04
C GLN A 72 3.53 10.57 1.14
N GLN A 73 4.04 11.25 2.17
CA GLN A 73 3.27 11.62 3.36
C GLN A 73 2.08 12.52 3.01
N SER A 74 2.29 13.50 2.13
CA SER A 74 1.25 14.37 1.59
C SER A 74 0.16 13.56 0.86
N TYR A 75 0.56 12.61 0.01
CA TYR A 75 -0.37 11.71 -0.66
C TYR A 75 -1.20 10.87 0.34
N GLU A 76 -0.55 10.27 1.34
CA GLU A 76 -1.22 9.47 2.37
C GLU A 76 -2.19 10.30 3.21
N ASN A 77 -1.80 11.51 3.61
CA ASN A 77 -2.66 12.43 4.35
C ASN A 77 -3.89 12.83 3.55
N ASN A 78 -3.71 13.14 2.26
CA ASN A 78 -4.82 13.42 1.36
C ASN A 78 -5.70 12.18 1.15
N ARG A 79 -5.11 11.00 1.04
CA ARG A 79 -5.85 9.74 0.91
C ARG A 79 -6.70 9.43 2.15
N LYS A 80 -6.18 9.71 3.36
CA LYS A 80 -6.94 9.61 4.61
C LYS A 80 -8.14 10.57 4.63
N ARG A 81 -7.99 11.78 4.06
CA ARG A 81 -9.05 12.79 3.97
C ARG A 81 -10.11 12.47 2.92
N SER A 82 -9.79 11.73 1.87
CA SER A 82 -10.75 11.31 0.84
C SER A 82 -11.81 10.32 1.35
N ILE A 83 -11.57 9.68 2.50
CA ILE A 83 -12.51 8.73 3.09
C ILE A 83 -13.59 9.48 3.85
N LYS A 84 -14.86 9.10 3.63
CA LYS A 84 -16.00 9.66 4.36
C LYS A 84 -15.84 9.43 5.86
N LYS A 85 -15.87 10.51 6.63
CA LYS A 85 -15.87 10.46 8.11
C LYS A 85 -17.12 9.72 8.60
N SER A 86 -16.98 8.92 9.66
CA SER A 86 -18.13 8.26 10.29
C SER A 86 -19.09 9.30 10.89
N ARG A 87 -20.39 9.06 10.78
CA ARG A 87 -21.46 9.86 11.43
C ARG A 87 -21.54 9.65 12.95
N LEU A 88 -20.48 9.14 13.58
CA LEU A 88 -20.46 8.79 14.99
C LEU A 88 -20.09 10.05 15.80
N ASN A 89 -21.08 10.61 16.49
CA ASN A 89 -20.89 11.72 17.43
C ASN A 89 -20.48 11.18 18.81
N LYS A 90 -19.85 12.02 19.64
CA LYS A 90 -19.42 11.64 21.00
C LYS A 90 -20.61 11.18 21.86
N GLU A 91 -21.68 11.97 21.90
CA GLU A 91 -22.91 11.64 22.63
C GLU A 91 -23.55 10.33 22.15
N LEU A 92 -23.58 10.12 20.83
CA LEU A 92 -24.14 8.91 20.23
C LEU A 92 -23.33 7.67 20.60
N LYS A 93 -21.99 7.80 20.63
CA LYS A 93 -21.09 6.75 21.09
C LYS A 93 -21.36 6.40 22.55
N GLU A 94 -21.49 7.40 23.43
CA GLU A 94 -21.77 7.21 24.86
C GLU A 94 -23.12 6.52 25.09
N LYS A 95 -24.18 6.93 24.37
CA LYS A 95 -25.48 6.26 24.43
C LYS A 95 -25.40 4.79 24.02
N ILE A 96 -24.72 4.48 22.91
CA ILE A 96 -24.55 3.10 22.45
C ILE A 96 -23.76 2.27 23.48
N LEU A 97 -22.71 2.84 24.07
CA LEU A 97 -21.92 2.16 25.11
C LEU A 97 -22.74 1.92 26.39
N HIS A 98 -23.57 2.88 26.81
CA HIS A 98 -24.47 2.72 27.95
C HIS A 98 -25.44 1.56 27.75
N TYR A 99 -26.12 1.51 26.60
CA TYR A 99 -27.02 0.39 26.28
C TYR A 99 -26.28 -0.95 26.14
N HIS A 100 -25.04 -0.92 25.64
CA HIS A 100 -24.21 -2.11 25.57
C HIS A 100 -23.88 -2.67 26.96
N ASN A 101 -23.56 -1.81 27.93
CA ASN A 101 -23.29 -2.21 29.31
C ASN A 101 -24.53 -2.83 29.97
N GLN A 102 -25.72 -2.33 29.63
CA GLN A 102 -27.01 -2.88 30.03
C GLN A 102 -27.41 -4.16 29.26
N LYS A 103 -26.53 -4.69 28.40
CA LYS A 103 -26.74 -5.91 27.58
C LYS A 103 -27.91 -5.81 26.59
N PHE A 104 -28.20 -4.62 26.06
CA PHE A 104 -29.17 -4.50 24.97
C PHE A 104 -28.64 -5.04 23.65
N SER A 105 -29.54 -5.63 22.85
CA SER A 105 -29.28 -5.95 21.44
C SER A 105 -29.34 -4.67 20.58
N PRO A 106 -28.56 -4.56 19.48
CA PRO A 106 -28.66 -3.43 18.55
C PRO A 106 -30.08 -3.14 18.05
N GLU A 107 -30.95 -4.16 17.91
CA GLU A 107 -32.36 -3.97 17.54
C GLU A 107 -33.15 -3.22 18.61
N MET A 108 -32.87 -3.50 19.88
CA MET A 108 -33.51 -2.84 21.01
C MET A 108 -32.99 -1.40 21.17
N MET A 109 -31.71 -1.17 20.90
CA MET A 109 -31.11 0.18 20.92
C MET A 109 -31.82 1.13 19.95
N VAL A 110 -32.17 0.65 18.75
CA VAL A 110 -32.89 1.45 17.74
C VAL A 110 -34.34 1.70 18.13
N LYS A 111 -34.97 0.77 18.83
CA LYS A 111 -36.35 0.95 19.36
C LYS A 111 -36.39 1.92 20.54
N ALA A 112 -35.32 2.01 21.32
CA ALA A 112 -35.20 3.02 22.37
C ALA A 112 -35.13 4.42 21.74
N LYS A 113 -35.91 5.38 22.25
CA LYS A 113 -36.08 6.75 21.69
C LYS A 113 -34.80 7.64 21.74
N GLY A 114 -33.60 7.06 21.82
CA GLY A 114 -32.32 7.77 21.98
C GLY A 114 -31.29 7.55 20.86
N VAL A 115 -31.46 6.56 19.98
CA VAL A 115 -30.48 6.21 18.93
C VAL A 115 -31.13 6.25 17.55
N ASN A 116 -31.04 7.40 16.86
CA ASN A 116 -31.53 7.57 15.49
C ASN A 116 -30.52 7.05 14.45
N VAL A 117 -30.22 5.75 14.50
CA VAL A 117 -29.27 5.08 13.62
C VAL A 117 -29.83 3.72 13.21
N GLY A 118 -29.75 3.34 11.93
CA GLY A 118 -30.21 2.03 11.49
C GLY A 118 -29.41 0.88 12.10
N ILE A 119 -30.07 -0.25 12.37
CA ILE A 119 -29.51 -1.47 13.01
C ILE A 119 -28.20 -1.90 12.33
N PHE A 120 -28.17 -1.96 11.00
CA PHE A 120 -26.99 -2.33 10.22
C PHE A 120 -25.78 -1.42 10.47
N THR A 121 -26.01 -0.13 10.73
CA THR A 121 -24.93 0.84 10.96
C THR A 121 -24.27 0.63 12.33
N ILE A 122 -25.06 0.24 13.34
CA ILE A 122 -24.54 -0.12 14.67
C ILE A 122 -23.65 -1.35 14.55
N TYR A 123 -24.11 -2.42 13.89
CA TYR A 123 -23.29 -3.61 13.63
C TYR A 123 -22.01 -3.27 12.86
N TYR A 124 -22.12 -2.44 11.81
CA TYR A 124 -20.96 -1.97 11.04
C TYR A 124 -19.93 -1.27 11.93
N TRP A 125 -20.35 -0.39 12.84
CA TRP A 125 -19.44 0.30 13.76
C TRP A 125 -18.77 -0.63 14.77
N ILE A 126 -19.48 -1.65 15.27
CA ILE A 126 -18.91 -2.63 16.19
C ILE A 126 -17.89 -3.53 15.47
N HIS A 127 -18.23 -4.05 14.29
CA HIS A 127 -17.30 -4.91 13.54
C HIS A 127 -16.01 -4.21 13.10
N HIS A 128 -16.08 -2.91 12.82
CA HIS A 128 -14.92 -2.09 12.50
C HIS A 128 -14.22 -1.49 13.73
N GLY A 129 -14.63 -1.85 14.95
CA GLY A 129 -13.99 -1.40 16.19
C GLY A 129 -14.11 0.10 16.47
N LYS A 130 -15.03 0.82 15.79
CA LYS A 130 -15.16 2.29 15.93
C LYS A 130 -15.66 2.72 17.31
N LEU A 131 -16.36 1.82 17.99
CA LEU A 131 -16.89 2.02 19.34
C LEU A 131 -15.91 1.54 20.42
N GLY A 132 -14.80 0.88 20.06
CA GLY A 132 -13.94 0.15 21.01
C GLY A 132 -14.51 -1.20 21.44
N LEU A 133 -15.64 -1.60 20.86
CA LEU A 133 -16.27 -2.90 21.07
C LEU A 133 -15.77 -3.89 20.02
N SER A 134 -15.54 -5.13 20.45
CA SER A 134 -15.21 -6.25 19.59
C SER A 134 -16.44 -7.13 19.36
N LYS A 135 -16.30 -8.11 18.46
CA LYS A 135 -17.35 -9.10 18.21
C LYS A 135 -17.72 -9.91 19.46
N GLN A 136 -16.78 -10.09 20.39
CA GLN A 136 -16.96 -10.90 21.60
C GLN A 136 -17.84 -10.21 22.63
N ASP A 137 -17.92 -8.89 22.56
CA ASP A 137 -18.65 -8.07 23.54
C ASP A 137 -20.16 -8.05 23.27
N LEU A 138 -20.57 -8.42 22.05
CA LEU A 138 -21.99 -8.54 21.71
C LEU A 138 -22.66 -9.65 22.53
N LEU A 139 -23.90 -9.36 22.97
CA LEU A 139 -24.78 -10.34 23.62
C LEU A 139 -24.93 -11.62 22.79
N TYR A 140 -25.07 -11.49 21.47
CA TYR A 140 -25.20 -12.62 20.54
C TYR A 140 -24.11 -12.57 19.47
N PRO A 141 -22.92 -13.13 19.73
CA PRO A 141 -21.84 -13.15 18.76
C PRO A 141 -22.18 -14.14 17.64
N ARG A 142 -22.57 -13.64 16.48
CA ARG A 142 -22.86 -14.48 15.31
C ARG A 142 -21.62 -15.29 14.92
N LYS A 143 -21.69 -16.62 14.90
CA LYS A 143 -20.57 -17.47 14.44
C LYS A 143 -20.14 -17.02 13.04
N GLY A 144 -18.86 -16.72 12.89
CA GLY A 144 -18.32 -16.30 11.59
C GLY A 144 -18.42 -17.45 10.60
N LYS A 145 -18.65 -17.15 9.32
CA LYS A 145 -18.47 -18.17 8.29
C LYS A 145 -16.98 -18.55 8.29
N SER A 146 -16.67 -19.85 8.29
CA SER A 146 -15.30 -20.32 8.14
C SER A 146 -14.70 -19.69 6.89
N VAL A 147 -13.52 -19.06 7.01
CA VAL A 147 -12.80 -18.55 5.84
C VAL A 147 -12.56 -19.74 4.92
N LYS A 148 -13.13 -19.70 3.72
CA LYS A 148 -12.83 -20.71 2.70
C LYS A 148 -11.33 -20.66 2.46
N LYS A 149 -10.63 -21.77 2.67
CA LYS A 149 -9.20 -21.89 2.35
C LYS A 149 -9.05 -21.51 0.87
N GLN A 150 -8.43 -20.37 0.60
CA GLN A 150 -8.04 -20.04 -0.77
C GLN A 150 -6.89 -20.95 -1.15
N ALA A 151 -6.85 -21.41 -2.40
CA ALA A 151 -5.69 -22.10 -2.93
C ALA A 151 -4.47 -21.19 -2.73
N SER A 152 -3.35 -21.77 -2.27
CA SER A 152 -2.13 -20.99 -2.10
C SER A 152 -1.74 -20.35 -3.43
N THR A 153 -1.08 -19.18 -3.38
CA THR A 153 -0.53 -18.54 -4.59
C THR A 153 0.48 -19.41 -5.33
N ASN A 154 0.92 -20.53 -4.72
CA ASN A 154 1.83 -21.52 -5.29
C ASN A 154 1.09 -22.69 -5.96
N PHE A 155 -0.24 -22.66 -6.03
CA PHE A 155 -1.00 -23.65 -6.77
C PHE A 155 -0.87 -23.38 -8.27
N ASN A 156 0.07 -24.07 -8.92
CA ASN A 156 0.16 -24.09 -10.38
C ASN A 156 -0.91 -25.04 -10.91
N PRO A 157 -1.90 -24.56 -11.70
CA PRO A 157 -2.84 -25.45 -12.35
C PRO A 157 -2.07 -26.34 -13.36
N PRO A 158 -2.43 -27.63 -13.49
CA PRO A 158 -1.79 -28.53 -14.45
C PRO A 158 -2.02 -27.97 -15.87
N GLY A 159 -0.93 -27.55 -16.53
CA GLY A 159 -0.95 -27.04 -17.91
C GLY A 159 -0.17 -25.75 -18.19
N GLN A 160 0.35 -25.03 -17.18
CA GLN A 160 1.21 -23.85 -17.40
C GLN A 160 2.69 -24.20 -17.19
N SER A 161 3.40 -24.52 -18.27
CA SER A 161 4.85 -24.62 -18.28
C SER A 161 5.47 -23.21 -18.21
N ASN A 162 6.11 -22.87 -17.09
CA ASN A 162 6.92 -21.67 -16.96
C ASN A 162 8.22 -21.81 -17.78
N LEU A 163 8.20 -21.37 -19.04
CA LEU A 163 9.37 -21.35 -19.95
C LEU A 163 10.35 -20.19 -19.69
N SER A 164 10.57 -19.78 -18.43
CA SER A 164 11.46 -18.65 -18.13
C SER A 164 12.50 -18.86 -17.03
N ASN A 165 12.71 -20.08 -16.54
CA ASN A 165 13.73 -20.36 -15.50
C ASN A 165 14.72 -21.50 -15.83
N SER A 166 14.72 -22.02 -17.06
CA SER A 166 15.69 -23.05 -17.49
C SER A 166 16.98 -22.45 -18.09
N VAL A 167 16.95 -21.24 -18.66
CA VAL A 167 18.11 -20.66 -19.35
C VAL A 167 19.18 -20.15 -18.38
N LEU A 168 18.81 -19.66 -17.19
CA LEU A 168 19.77 -19.12 -16.22
C LEU A 168 20.39 -20.17 -15.29
N LYS A 169 19.84 -21.39 -15.21
CA LYS A 169 20.44 -22.48 -14.42
C LYS A 169 21.56 -23.22 -15.16
N LEU A 170 21.53 -23.26 -16.49
CA LEU A 170 22.58 -23.89 -17.28
C LEU A 170 23.88 -23.04 -17.29
N SER A 171 23.77 -21.71 -17.30
CA SER A 171 24.96 -20.83 -17.32
C SER A 171 25.80 -20.83 -16.03
N ILE A 172 25.25 -21.19 -14.87
CA ILE A 172 25.98 -21.17 -13.58
C ILE A 172 26.71 -22.50 -13.34
N CYS A 173 26.18 -23.61 -13.84
CA CYS A 173 26.81 -24.94 -13.76
C CYS A 173 28.06 -25.03 -14.67
N ASP A 174 28.01 -24.46 -15.86
CA ASP A 174 29.13 -24.49 -16.80
C ASP A 174 30.32 -23.64 -16.33
N TRP A 175 30.06 -22.51 -15.65
CA TRP A 175 31.13 -21.65 -15.11
C TRP A 175 31.87 -22.28 -13.91
N ARG A 176 31.15 -23.02 -13.03
CA ARG A 176 31.79 -23.72 -11.90
C ARG A 176 32.61 -24.94 -12.34
N MET A 177 32.20 -25.63 -13.41
CA MET A 177 32.98 -26.73 -13.98
C MET A 177 34.25 -26.25 -14.69
N GLY A 178 34.21 -25.08 -15.35
CA GLY A 178 35.38 -24.46 -15.97
C GLY A 178 36.46 -24.03 -14.96
N ILE A 179 36.07 -23.41 -13.84
CA ILE A 179 37.00 -22.96 -12.79
C ILE A 179 37.68 -24.15 -12.09
N MET A 180 36.97 -25.25 -11.85
CA MET A 180 37.55 -26.45 -11.23
C MET A 180 38.57 -27.16 -12.13
N ARG A 181 38.48 -27.01 -13.47
CA ARG A 181 39.46 -27.57 -14.42
C ARG A 181 40.75 -26.75 -14.47
N LEU A 182 40.66 -25.42 -14.35
CA LEU A 182 41.83 -24.54 -14.31
C LEU A 182 42.64 -24.69 -13.01
N ILE A 183 41.97 -24.89 -11.87
CA ILE A 183 42.65 -25.10 -10.58
C ILE A 183 43.44 -26.42 -10.56
N ARG A 184 42.99 -27.44 -11.29
CA ARG A 184 43.69 -28.74 -11.38
C ARG A 184 44.94 -28.69 -12.28
N PHE A 185 45.05 -27.72 -13.18
CA PHE A 185 46.19 -27.59 -14.10
C PHE A 185 47.34 -26.76 -13.50
N CYS A 186 47.07 -25.84 -12.56
CA CYS A 186 48.09 -25.02 -11.88
C CYS A 186 48.75 -25.69 -10.65
N LEU A 187 48.45 -26.95 -10.34
CA LEU A 187 48.95 -27.65 -9.15
C LEU A 187 49.90 -28.81 -9.51
N GLN A 188 50.47 -28.78 -10.72
CA GLN A 188 51.31 -29.85 -11.24
C GLN A 188 52.57 -29.36 -11.99
N GLU A 189 53.00 -28.12 -11.71
CA GLU A 189 54.37 -27.63 -11.91
C GLU A 189 54.97 -27.21 -10.57
#